data_AF-A0A7K2JWG4-F1
#
_entry.id   AF-A0A7K2JWG4-F1
#
_cell.length_a   1.000
_cell.length_b   1.000
_cell.length_c   1.000
_cell.angle_alpha   90.00
_cell.angle_beta   90.00
_cell.angle_gamma   90.00
#
_symmetry.space_group_name_H-M   'P 1'
#
loop_
_entity.id
_entity.type
_entity.pdbx_description
1 polymer ?
#
loop_
_entity_poly.entity_id
_entity_poly.type
_entity_poly.pdbx_seq_one_letter_code
_entity_poly.pdbx_strand_id
1 'polypeptide(L)'
;MSATVTIGRIPVRDVHPVVDRGRRPAKAVAGETFEVTASVFREGHDAVAANVVLKDPEGRSGPWTPMRELAPGSDRWGAEVTPGAPGLWTYRVEAWSDPVATWKHAARIKIPAGIDTGLVLEEGAELYRRAAAGVPKDSGRAVVLAAAAVLHDDTLPVATRLAAALTPEVDAVLARHPLRELVTTSDPLPLLVERERALYGAWYEFFPRSEGTPEQPHGTFRTAARRLDAIAAMGFDVVYLPPIHPIGTTHRKGRNNTLSAGPDDVGVPWAIGSPEGGHDAIHPDLGTLEDFD
;
A
#
# COMPACT_ATOMS: atom_id res chain seq x y z
N MET A 1 6.73 11.37 36.45
CA MET A 1 7.18 10.75 35.18
C MET A 1 6.07 9.82 34.75
N SER A 2 5.31 10.18 33.71
CA SER A 2 4.30 9.28 33.17
C SER A 2 5.03 8.09 32.56
N ALA A 3 4.86 6.89 33.12
CA ALA A 3 5.38 5.68 32.52
C ALA A 3 4.68 5.51 31.17
N THR A 4 5.35 5.90 30.09
CA THR A 4 4.89 5.61 28.73
C THR A 4 4.86 4.09 28.61
N VAL A 5 3.67 3.51 28.63
CA VAL A 5 3.53 2.07 28.45
C VAL A 5 3.91 1.76 27.00
N THR A 6 5.11 1.22 26.81
CA THR A 6 5.67 0.92 25.48
C THR A 6 4.87 -0.16 24.73
N ILE A 7 3.99 -0.91 25.42
CA ILE A 7 3.19 -2.01 24.88
C ILE A 7 1.73 -1.81 25.32
N GLY A 8 0.80 -1.70 24.39
CA GLY A 8 -0.62 -1.57 24.72
C GLY A 8 -1.26 -2.87 25.22
N ARG A 9 -2.58 -2.84 25.49
CA ARG A 9 -3.29 -3.96 26.12
C ARG A 9 -3.28 -5.23 25.28
N ILE A 10 -3.37 -5.09 23.96
CA ILE A 10 -3.17 -6.16 22.98
C ILE A 10 -1.92 -5.79 22.19
N PRO A 11 -0.79 -6.51 22.37
CA PRO A 11 0.45 -6.22 21.67
C PRO A 11 0.28 -6.10 20.14
N VAL A 12 0.59 -4.92 19.60
CA VAL A 12 0.80 -4.67 18.17
C VAL A 12 2.23 -4.16 18.02
N ARG A 13 3.08 -4.95 17.38
CA ARG A 13 4.52 -4.68 17.29
C ARG A 13 5.00 -4.83 15.86
N ASP A 14 6.13 -4.18 15.59
CA ASP A 14 6.87 -4.36 14.35
C ASP A 14 5.96 -4.24 13.12
N VAL A 15 5.34 -3.07 12.96
CA VAL A 15 4.47 -2.79 11.80
C VAL A 15 5.34 -2.51 10.57
N HIS A 16 5.05 -3.19 9.47
CA HIS A 16 5.75 -3.05 8.19
C HIS A 16 4.78 -2.74 7.04
N PRO A 17 5.25 -2.10 5.95
CA PRO A 17 6.62 -1.64 5.73
C PRO A 17 7.01 -0.50 6.69
N VAL A 18 8.31 -0.29 6.93
CA VAL A 18 8.80 0.86 7.69
C VAL A 18 10.18 1.25 7.16
N VAL A 19 10.39 2.55 6.88
CA VAL A 19 11.65 3.06 6.34
C VAL A 19 12.30 3.98 7.38
N ASP A 20 13.58 3.74 7.67
CA ASP A 20 14.35 4.50 8.68
C ASP A 20 13.60 4.68 10.00
N ARG A 21 13.03 3.58 10.54
CA ARG A 21 12.23 3.57 11.78
C ARG A 21 11.06 4.57 11.78
N GLY A 22 10.46 4.80 10.60
CA GLY A 22 9.33 5.72 10.41
C GLY A 22 9.72 7.17 10.15
N ARG A 23 11.02 7.49 10.11
CA ARG A 23 11.52 8.84 9.80
C ARG A 23 11.38 9.20 8.32
N ARG A 24 11.22 8.20 7.46
CA ARG A 24 10.97 8.35 6.03
C ARG A 24 9.72 7.57 5.64
N PRO A 25 8.94 8.09 4.67
CA PRO A 25 7.76 7.38 4.19
C PRO A 25 8.15 6.09 3.48
N ALA A 26 7.35 5.03 3.70
CA ALA A 26 7.24 3.96 2.72
C ALA A 26 6.70 4.54 1.40
N LYS A 27 6.87 3.83 0.29
CA LYS A 27 6.45 4.32 -1.03
C LYS A 27 5.46 3.38 -1.68
N ALA A 28 4.53 3.96 -2.42
CA ALA A 28 3.68 3.28 -3.38
C ALA A 28 3.36 4.25 -4.54
N VAL A 29 2.70 3.75 -5.59
CA VAL A 29 2.00 4.59 -6.57
C VAL A 29 0.49 4.41 -6.45
N ALA A 30 -0.25 5.36 -7.01
CA ALA A 30 -1.71 5.27 -7.11
C ALA A 30 -2.14 3.92 -7.73
N GLY A 31 -3.00 3.17 -7.03
CA GLY A 31 -3.52 1.88 -7.49
C GLY A 31 -2.61 0.67 -7.23
N GLU A 32 -1.41 0.85 -6.67
CA GLU A 32 -0.51 -0.26 -6.33
C GLU A 32 -0.95 -0.97 -5.04
N THR A 33 -1.03 -2.30 -5.07
CA THR A 33 -1.34 -3.10 -3.89
C THR A 33 -0.06 -3.59 -3.22
N PHE A 34 0.02 -3.43 -1.90
CA PHE A 34 1.11 -3.98 -1.09
C PHE A 34 0.61 -4.51 0.26
N GLU A 35 1.40 -5.36 0.90
CA GLU A 35 1.04 -5.96 2.19
C GLU A 35 1.52 -5.11 3.37
N VAL A 36 0.60 -4.76 4.27
CA VAL A 36 0.91 -4.23 5.59
C VAL A 36 0.91 -5.39 6.57
N THR A 37 1.96 -5.51 7.39
CA THR A 37 2.11 -6.61 8.34
C THR A 37 2.43 -6.12 9.75
N ALA A 38 2.14 -6.92 10.76
CA ALA A 38 2.47 -6.65 12.15
C ALA A 38 2.56 -7.94 12.96
N SER A 39 3.30 -7.93 14.06
CA SER A 39 3.23 -8.97 15.09
C SER A 39 2.10 -8.66 16.07
N VAL A 40 1.11 -9.55 16.15
CA VAL A 40 -0.11 -9.37 16.96
C VAL A 40 -0.41 -10.65 17.74
N PHE A 41 -0.50 -10.51 19.06
CA PHE A 41 -0.81 -11.59 20.00
C PHE A 41 -1.41 -11.01 21.29
N ARG A 42 -1.77 -11.87 22.24
CA ARG A 42 -2.23 -11.48 23.59
C ARG A 42 -1.71 -12.44 24.66
N GLU A 43 -1.92 -12.09 25.92
CA GLU A 43 -1.78 -13.02 27.03
C GLU A 43 -2.92 -14.06 27.05
N GLY A 44 -2.65 -15.23 27.63
CA GLY A 44 -3.61 -16.33 27.71
C GLY A 44 -3.71 -17.10 26.39
N HIS A 45 -4.85 -17.74 26.17
CA HIS A 45 -5.10 -18.64 25.04
C HIS A 45 -6.26 -18.19 24.14
N ASP A 46 -6.86 -17.03 24.45
CA ASP A 46 -8.00 -16.52 23.71
C ASP A 46 -7.56 -15.96 22.36
N ALA A 47 -8.49 -15.94 21.39
CA ALA A 47 -8.21 -15.46 20.05
C ALA A 47 -7.96 -13.94 20.02
N VAL A 48 -7.17 -13.52 19.03
CA VAL A 48 -6.97 -12.13 18.64
C VAL A 48 -7.31 -11.94 17.17
N ALA A 49 -7.61 -10.71 16.81
CA ALA A 49 -7.72 -10.30 15.41
C ALA A 49 -7.18 -8.88 15.25
N ALA A 50 -6.91 -8.50 14.00
CA ALA A 50 -6.37 -7.19 13.65
C ALA A 50 -6.95 -6.65 12.34
N ASN A 51 -6.86 -5.34 12.13
CA ASN A 51 -7.11 -4.69 10.84
C ASN A 51 -6.08 -3.60 10.57
N VAL A 52 -5.89 -3.31 9.29
CA VAL A 52 -5.17 -2.13 8.84
C VAL A 52 -6.15 -0.95 8.77
N VAL A 53 -5.71 0.23 9.18
CA VAL A 53 -6.39 1.50 8.93
C VAL A 53 -5.48 2.36 8.07
N LEU A 54 -5.80 2.41 6.78
CA LEU A 54 -5.17 3.32 5.82
C LEU A 54 -5.94 4.65 5.83
N LYS A 55 -5.24 5.78 5.91
CA LYS A 55 -5.80 7.12 5.84
C LYS A 55 -5.21 7.91 4.68
N ASP A 56 -6.08 8.57 3.95
CA ASP A 56 -5.73 9.44 2.83
C ASP A 56 -5.14 10.79 3.29
N PRO A 57 -4.70 11.66 2.36
CA PRO A 57 -4.12 12.96 2.71
C PRO A 57 -5.07 13.89 3.48
N GLU A 58 -6.39 13.70 3.34
CA GLU A 58 -7.41 14.42 4.11
C GLU A 58 -7.72 13.77 5.46
N GLY A 59 -7.04 12.67 5.81
CA GLY A 59 -7.19 11.95 7.07
C GLY A 59 -8.42 11.02 7.13
N ARG A 60 -9.11 10.81 6.01
CA ARG A 60 -10.28 9.92 5.91
C ARG A 60 -9.79 8.46 5.88
N SER A 61 -10.46 7.62 6.67
CA SER A 61 -10.15 6.19 6.70
C SER A 61 -10.67 5.47 5.46
N GLY A 62 -9.86 4.56 4.96
CA GLY A 62 -10.21 3.63 3.89
C GLY A 62 -11.22 2.55 4.33
N PRO A 63 -11.43 1.54 3.47
CA PRO A 63 -12.36 0.45 3.76
C PRO A 63 -11.93 -0.41 4.96
N TRP A 64 -12.82 -1.28 5.42
CA TRP A 64 -12.49 -2.31 6.40
C TRP A 64 -11.51 -3.32 5.80
N THR A 65 -10.32 -3.43 6.40
CA THR A 65 -9.23 -4.28 5.91
C THR A 65 -8.75 -5.22 7.02
N PRO A 66 -9.46 -6.33 7.28
CA PRO A 66 -9.06 -7.29 8.30
C PRO A 66 -7.77 -8.01 7.90
N MET A 67 -6.92 -8.26 8.89
CA MET A 67 -5.70 -9.03 8.73
C MET A 67 -5.96 -10.50 9.03
N ARG A 68 -5.09 -11.36 8.49
CA ARG A 68 -5.01 -12.79 8.86
C ARG A 68 -3.61 -13.11 9.37
N GLU A 69 -3.49 -14.14 10.19
CA GLU A 69 -2.18 -14.72 10.48
C GLU A 69 -1.59 -15.31 9.19
N LEU A 70 -0.35 -14.96 8.88
CA LEU A 70 0.32 -15.31 7.63
C LEU A 70 0.92 -16.71 7.65
N ALA A 71 1.32 -17.19 8.83
CA ALA A 71 1.77 -18.55 9.05
C ALA A 71 1.32 -19.02 10.44
N PRO A 72 0.82 -20.26 10.59
CA PRO A 72 0.35 -20.76 11.88
C PRO A 72 1.43 -20.68 12.97
N GLY A 73 1.11 -20.07 14.11
CA GLY A 73 1.99 -19.98 15.28
C GLY A 73 3.13 -18.97 15.12
N SER A 74 3.02 -18.05 14.15
CA SER A 74 4.02 -17.01 13.92
C SER A 74 3.68 -15.71 14.65
N ASP A 75 2.42 -15.54 15.05
CA ASP A 75 1.85 -14.27 15.51
C ASP A 75 2.05 -13.14 14.50
N ARG A 76 2.36 -13.46 13.23
CA ARG A 76 2.58 -12.49 12.17
C ARG A 76 1.31 -12.35 11.35
N TRP A 77 0.75 -11.15 11.35
CA TRP A 77 -0.49 -10.84 10.67
C TRP A 77 -0.21 -9.96 9.46
N GLY A 78 -1.04 -10.09 8.43
CA GLY A 78 -0.96 -9.26 7.22
C GLY A 78 -2.31 -9.01 6.55
N ALA A 79 -2.40 -7.87 5.87
CA ALA A 79 -3.46 -7.57 4.91
C ALA A 79 -2.93 -6.70 3.77
N GLU A 80 -3.53 -6.86 2.59
CA GLU A 80 -3.24 -6.04 1.44
C GLU A 80 -4.01 -4.71 1.51
N VAL A 81 -3.34 -3.64 1.08
CA VAL A 81 -3.93 -2.31 0.95
C VAL A 81 -3.58 -1.71 -0.41
N THR A 82 -4.47 -0.85 -0.91
CA THR A 82 -4.31 -0.17 -2.20
C THR A 82 -4.64 1.31 -2.01
N PRO A 83 -3.66 2.23 -2.02
CA PRO A 83 -3.93 3.65 -1.97
C PRO A 83 -4.51 4.13 -3.31
N GLY A 84 -5.39 5.13 -3.23
CA GLY A 84 -6.04 5.74 -4.39
C GLY A 84 -5.20 6.88 -4.98
N ALA A 85 -5.52 8.11 -4.57
CA ALA A 85 -4.89 9.31 -5.10
C ALA A 85 -3.43 9.50 -4.63
N PRO A 86 -2.56 10.14 -5.44
CA PRO A 86 -1.24 10.60 -4.99
C PRO A 86 -1.34 11.54 -3.79
N GLY A 87 -0.34 11.49 -2.91
CA GLY A 87 -0.25 12.34 -1.73
C GLY A 87 0.45 11.66 -0.57
N LEU A 88 0.40 12.30 0.60
CA LEU A 88 0.95 11.73 1.83
C LEU A 88 -0.16 11.04 2.62
N TRP A 89 -0.06 9.73 2.73
CA TRP A 89 -0.97 8.84 3.43
C TRP A 89 -0.38 8.41 4.76
N THR A 90 -1.20 7.82 5.62
CA THR A 90 -0.73 7.10 6.81
C THR A 90 -1.40 5.74 6.93
N TYR A 91 -0.71 4.76 7.50
CA TYR A 91 -1.31 3.50 7.88
C TYR A 91 -0.95 3.14 9.32
N ARG A 92 -1.84 2.42 9.97
CA ARG A 92 -1.62 1.84 11.29
C ARG A 92 -2.33 0.49 11.40
N VAL A 93 -1.95 -0.30 12.39
CA VAL A 93 -2.62 -1.56 12.72
C VAL A 93 -3.39 -1.39 14.02
N GLU A 94 -4.64 -1.85 14.03
CA GLU A 94 -5.45 -2.01 15.22
C GLU A 94 -5.57 -3.50 15.52
N ALA A 95 -5.40 -3.90 16.79
CA ALA A 95 -5.63 -5.27 17.24
C ALA A 95 -6.53 -5.32 18.47
N TRP A 96 -7.23 -6.44 18.63
CA TRP A 96 -8.19 -6.66 19.72
C TRP A 96 -8.28 -8.14 20.11
N SER A 97 -8.83 -8.35 21.31
CA SER A 97 -9.38 -9.63 21.73
C SER A 97 -10.58 -9.97 20.86
N ASP A 98 -10.62 -11.19 20.29
CA ASP A 98 -11.78 -11.74 19.57
C ASP A 98 -12.53 -12.75 20.46
N PRO A 99 -13.44 -12.26 21.32
CA PRO A 99 -14.17 -13.13 22.25
C PRO A 99 -15.18 -14.03 21.53
N VAL A 100 -15.68 -13.63 20.36
CA VAL A 100 -16.66 -14.42 19.61
C VAL A 100 -15.98 -15.63 18.97
N ALA A 101 -14.81 -15.46 18.36
CA ALA A 101 -14.04 -16.59 17.83
C ALA A 101 -13.64 -17.57 18.95
N THR A 102 -13.19 -17.03 20.09
CA THR A 102 -12.85 -17.81 21.29
C THR A 102 -14.04 -18.64 21.78
N TRP A 103 -15.21 -18.01 21.94
CA TRP A 103 -16.42 -18.69 22.36
C TRP A 103 -16.88 -19.74 21.34
N LYS A 104 -16.89 -19.43 20.03
CA LYS A 104 -17.28 -20.39 18.99
C LYS A 104 -16.44 -21.66 19.03
N HIS A 105 -15.13 -21.53 19.26
CA HIS A 105 -14.24 -22.68 19.41
C HIS A 105 -14.64 -23.54 20.62
N ALA A 106 -14.77 -22.93 21.80
CA ALA A 106 -15.14 -23.64 23.02
C ALA A 106 -16.53 -24.28 22.93
N ALA A 107 -17.53 -23.57 22.40
CA ALA A 107 -18.90 -24.03 22.27
C ALA A 107 -19.02 -25.25 21.35
N ARG A 108 -18.30 -25.27 20.22
CA ARG A 108 -18.28 -26.42 19.30
C ARG A 108 -17.74 -27.71 19.93
N ILE A 109 -16.94 -27.59 21.00
CA ILE A 109 -16.38 -28.74 21.73
C ILE A 109 -17.28 -29.10 22.92
N LYS A 110 -17.63 -28.13 23.76
CA LYS A 110 -18.36 -28.35 25.01
C LYS A 110 -19.82 -28.77 24.79
N ILE A 111 -20.49 -28.18 23.79
CA ILE A 111 -21.92 -28.41 23.56
C ILE A 111 -22.21 -29.88 23.16
N PRO A 112 -21.53 -30.48 22.17
CA PRO A 112 -21.72 -31.90 21.85
C PRO A 112 -21.35 -32.84 22.99
N ALA A 113 -20.43 -32.43 23.87
CA ALA A 113 -20.00 -33.21 25.03
C ALA A 113 -20.95 -33.08 26.24
N GLY A 114 -21.98 -32.23 26.17
CA GLY A 114 -22.92 -32.02 27.27
C GLY A 114 -22.32 -31.27 28.47
N ILE A 115 -21.24 -30.52 28.28
CA ILE A 115 -20.52 -29.83 29.36
C ILE A 115 -21.02 -28.39 29.46
N ASP A 116 -21.57 -28.02 30.63
CA ASP A 116 -22.01 -26.67 30.99
C ASP A 116 -22.86 -25.99 29.91
N THR A 117 -23.71 -26.75 29.22
CA THR A 117 -24.36 -26.29 27.97
C THR A 117 -25.19 -25.03 28.14
N GLY A 118 -25.95 -24.92 29.23
CA GLY A 118 -26.72 -23.71 29.54
C GLY A 118 -25.84 -22.47 29.74
N LEU A 119 -24.76 -22.61 30.51
CA LEU A 119 -23.82 -21.52 30.77
C LEU A 119 -23.11 -21.07 29.49
N VAL A 120 -22.61 -22.03 28.70
CA VAL A 120 -21.91 -21.75 27.43
C VAL A 120 -22.83 -21.01 26.46
N LEU A 121 -24.12 -21.39 26.36
CA LEU A 121 -25.07 -20.70 25.48
C LEU A 121 -25.43 -19.30 25.99
N GLU A 122 -25.55 -19.11 27.31
CA GLU A 122 -25.79 -17.79 27.92
C GLU A 122 -24.63 -16.81 27.67
N GLU A 123 -23.39 -17.27 27.84
CA GLU A 123 -22.19 -16.50 27.51
C GLU A 123 -22.19 -16.07 26.05
N GLY A 124 -22.56 -16.98 25.13
CA GLY A 124 -22.70 -16.70 23.71
C GLY A 124 -23.77 -15.67 23.40
N ALA A 125 -24.93 -15.77 24.05
CA ALA A 125 -26.04 -14.83 23.87
C ALA A 125 -25.62 -13.41 24.28
N GLU A 126 -24.92 -13.25 25.39
CA GLU A 126 -24.37 -11.95 25.83
C GLU A 126 -23.35 -11.40 24.82
N LEU A 127 -22.41 -12.22 24.37
CA LEU A 127 -21.42 -11.80 23.36
C LEU A 127 -22.09 -11.31 22.08
N TYR A 128 -23.13 -12.00 21.61
CA TYR A 128 -23.85 -11.64 20.39
C TYR A 128 -24.69 -10.38 20.57
N ARG A 129 -25.31 -10.18 21.75
CA ARG A 129 -25.99 -8.92 22.08
C ARG A 129 -25.02 -7.73 22.05
N ARG A 130 -23.83 -7.90 22.62
CA ARG A 130 -22.78 -6.87 22.60
C ARG A 130 -22.24 -6.62 21.19
N ALA A 131 -22.03 -7.67 20.41
CA ALA A 131 -21.63 -7.56 19.01
C ALA A 131 -22.67 -6.77 18.20
N ALA A 132 -23.96 -7.10 18.33
CA ALA A 132 -25.05 -6.44 17.63
C ALA A 132 -25.14 -4.93 17.93
N ALA A 133 -24.79 -4.49 19.15
CA ALA A 133 -24.75 -3.07 19.49
C ALA A 133 -23.75 -2.27 18.62
N GLY A 134 -22.66 -2.91 18.17
CA GLY A 134 -21.65 -2.33 17.27
C GLY A 134 -21.98 -2.41 15.78
N VAL A 135 -23.00 -3.19 15.38
CA VAL A 135 -23.44 -3.32 13.98
C VAL A 135 -24.38 -2.18 13.62
N PRO A 136 -24.21 -1.44 12.51
CA PRO A 136 -25.20 -0.45 12.06
C PRO A 136 -26.58 -1.09 11.80
N LYS A 137 -27.67 -0.32 11.98
CA LYS A 137 -29.05 -0.83 11.95
C LYS A 137 -29.36 -1.62 10.67
N ASP A 138 -28.97 -1.07 9.52
CA ASP A 138 -29.29 -1.62 8.20
C ASP A 138 -28.18 -2.55 7.67
N SER A 139 -27.21 -2.92 8.52
CA SER A 139 -26.07 -3.78 8.18
C SER A 139 -26.15 -5.16 8.83
N GLY A 140 -27.38 -5.67 9.03
CA GLY A 140 -27.61 -7.01 9.57
C GLY A 140 -27.67 -7.11 11.09
N ARG A 141 -27.82 -5.98 11.82
CA ARG A 141 -27.99 -5.98 13.29
C ARG A 141 -29.09 -6.93 13.77
N ALA A 142 -30.23 -6.95 13.07
CA ALA A 142 -31.36 -7.80 13.42
C ALA A 142 -31.04 -9.30 13.34
N VAL A 143 -30.17 -9.71 12.40
CA VAL A 143 -29.73 -11.10 12.23
C VAL A 143 -28.95 -11.56 13.46
N VAL A 144 -28.00 -10.73 13.93
CA VAL A 144 -27.19 -11.05 15.11
C VAL A 144 -28.05 -11.06 16.39
N LEU A 145 -29.00 -10.13 16.53
CA LEU A 145 -29.94 -10.11 17.66
C LEU A 145 -30.86 -11.35 17.68
N ALA A 146 -31.34 -11.79 16.51
CA ALA A 146 -32.16 -12.99 16.42
C ALA A 146 -31.37 -14.24 16.84
N ALA A 147 -30.10 -14.36 16.40
CA ALA A 147 -29.22 -15.42 16.85
C ALA A 147 -28.98 -15.38 18.37
N ALA A 148 -28.78 -14.18 18.94
CA ALA A 148 -28.64 -14.02 20.39
C ALA A 148 -29.90 -14.45 21.16
N ALA A 149 -31.09 -14.13 20.65
CA ALA A 149 -32.36 -14.55 21.25
C ALA A 149 -32.54 -16.07 21.21
N VAL A 150 -32.18 -16.72 20.09
CA VAL A 150 -32.24 -18.19 19.96
C VAL A 150 -31.21 -18.86 20.87
N LEU A 151 -30.01 -18.29 21.05
CA LEU A 151 -29.04 -18.79 22.02
C LEU A 151 -29.61 -18.80 23.45
N HIS A 152 -30.40 -17.80 23.82
CA HIS A 152 -31.00 -17.65 25.15
C HIS A 152 -32.30 -18.48 25.35
N ASP A 153 -32.87 -19.04 24.29
CA ASP A 153 -34.17 -19.72 24.36
C ASP A 153 -34.05 -21.16 24.91
N ASP A 154 -34.27 -21.31 26.22
CA ASP A 154 -34.25 -22.60 26.92
C ASP A 154 -35.37 -23.58 26.51
N THR A 155 -36.34 -23.15 25.69
CA THR A 155 -37.37 -24.05 25.15
C THR A 155 -36.89 -24.87 23.95
N LEU A 156 -35.76 -24.48 23.35
CA LEU A 156 -35.20 -25.12 22.16
C LEU A 156 -34.12 -26.15 22.51
N PRO A 157 -33.93 -27.19 21.67
CA PRO A 157 -32.81 -28.10 21.81
C PRO A 157 -31.47 -27.37 21.76
N VAL A 158 -30.54 -27.73 22.65
CA VAL A 158 -29.19 -27.15 22.77
C VAL A 158 -28.46 -27.06 21.41
N ALA A 159 -28.55 -28.11 20.59
CA ALA A 159 -27.92 -28.12 19.27
C ALA A 159 -28.53 -27.08 18.31
N THR A 160 -29.85 -26.89 18.35
CA THR A 160 -30.56 -25.87 17.55
C THR A 160 -30.15 -24.46 17.97
N ARG A 161 -30.02 -24.23 19.27
CA ARG A 161 -29.59 -22.95 19.84
C ARG A 161 -28.19 -22.58 19.35
N LEU A 162 -27.23 -23.50 19.47
CA LEU A 162 -25.87 -23.28 18.96
C LEU A 162 -25.85 -23.08 17.44
N ALA A 163 -26.59 -23.88 16.67
CA ALA A 163 -26.58 -23.80 15.21
C ALA A 163 -27.04 -22.43 14.69
N ALA A 164 -28.01 -21.80 15.35
CA ALA A 164 -28.49 -20.46 14.99
C ALA A 164 -27.42 -19.35 15.11
N ALA A 165 -26.40 -19.57 15.95
CA ALA A 165 -25.29 -18.64 16.11
C ALA A 165 -24.17 -18.85 15.07
N LEU A 166 -24.20 -19.95 14.32
CA LEU A 166 -23.14 -20.37 13.41
C LEU A 166 -23.57 -20.34 11.93
N THR A 167 -24.63 -19.58 11.62
CA THR A 167 -25.12 -19.50 10.24
C THR A 167 -24.24 -18.57 9.39
N PRO A 168 -24.17 -18.80 8.07
CA PRO A 168 -23.41 -17.93 7.15
C PRO A 168 -23.83 -16.45 7.22
N GLU A 169 -25.12 -16.17 7.45
CA GLU A 169 -25.65 -14.80 7.55
C GLU A 169 -25.11 -14.07 8.78
N VAL A 170 -25.04 -14.77 9.91
CA VAL A 170 -24.43 -14.24 11.15
C VAL A 170 -22.93 -14.03 10.94
N ASP A 171 -22.24 -15.01 10.36
CA ASP A 171 -20.81 -14.94 10.10
C ASP A 171 -20.45 -13.76 9.18
N ALA A 172 -21.25 -13.51 8.14
CA ALA A 172 -21.05 -12.37 7.25
C ALA A 172 -21.14 -11.02 7.97
N VAL A 173 -22.12 -10.85 8.87
CA VAL A 173 -22.27 -9.61 9.65
C VAL A 173 -21.09 -9.43 10.59
N LEU A 174 -20.72 -10.47 11.33
CA LEU A 174 -19.63 -10.41 12.31
C LEU A 174 -18.25 -10.31 11.67
N ALA A 175 -18.05 -10.81 10.45
CA ALA A 175 -16.83 -10.59 9.68
C ALA A 175 -16.65 -9.12 9.27
N ARG A 176 -17.77 -8.41 9.01
CA ARG A 176 -17.76 -6.99 8.64
C ARG A 176 -17.77 -6.05 9.83
N HIS A 177 -18.41 -6.46 10.92
CA HIS A 177 -18.63 -5.68 12.14
C HIS A 177 -18.36 -6.55 13.39
N PRO A 178 -17.10 -6.98 13.61
CA PRO A 178 -16.77 -7.84 14.72
C PRO A 178 -16.93 -7.12 16.07
N LEU A 179 -17.20 -7.89 17.13
CA LEU A 179 -17.04 -7.40 18.49
C LEU A 179 -15.54 -7.28 18.78
N ARG A 180 -15.06 -6.05 18.97
CA ARG A 180 -13.64 -5.76 19.21
C ARG A 180 -13.45 -5.29 20.65
N GLU A 181 -12.80 -6.10 21.47
CA GLU A 181 -12.50 -5.75 22.85
C GLU A 181 -11.04 -5.35 23.04
N LEU A 182 -10.80 -4.36 23.91
CA LEU A 182 -9.44 -3.93 24.29
C LEU A 182 -8.61 -3.45 23.10
N VAL A 183 -9.26 -2.77 22.15
CA VAL A 183 -8.63 -2.27 20.92
C VAL A 183 -7.36 -1.49 21.25
N THR A 184 -6.25 -1.94 20.70
CA THR A 184 -4.93 -1.31 20.81
C THR A 184 -4.48 -0.91 19.42
N THR A 185 -3.93 0.30 19.28
CA THR A 185 -3.50 0.84 17.98
C THR A 185 -1.99 1.07 17.97
N SER A 186 -1.32 0.76 16.86
CA SER A 186 0.05 1.21 16.63
C SER A 186 0.11 2.73 16.39
N ASP A 187 1.31 3.29 16.52
CA ASP A 187 1.59 4.62 15.98
C ASP A 187 1.38 4.61 14.45
N PRO A 188 0.94 5.74 13.86
CA PRO A 188 0.79 5.84 12.41
C PRO A 188 2.15 5.90 11.72
N LEU A 189 2.29 5.17 10.61
CA LEU A 189 3.46 5.19 9.74
C LEU A 189 3.16 5.95 8.44
N PRO A 190 4.13 6.74 7.91
CA PRO A 190 3.93 7.54 6.71
C PRO A 190 4.07 6.71 5.43
N LEU A 191 3.22 7.00 4.44
CA LEU A 191 3.23 6.43 3.10
C LEU A 191 3.19 7.57 2.07
N LEU A 192 4.18 7.64 1.18
CA LEU A 192 4.18 8.55 0.05
C LEU A 192 3.64 7.81 -1.18
N VAL A 193 2.51 8.30 -1.69
CA VAL A 193 1.86 7.75 -2.89
C VAL A 193 2.16 8.68 -4.06
N GLU A 194 2.85 8.18 -5.06
CA GLU A 194 3.26 8.93 -6.25
C GLU A 194 2.38 8.59 -7.48
N ARG A 195 2.63 9.24 -8.61
CA ARG A 195 1.98 8.93 -9.89
C ARG A 195 2.43 7.56 -10.41
N GLU A 196 1.58 6.90 -11.19
CA GLU A 196 1.86 5.58 -11.81
C GLU A 196 3.23 5.51 -12.50
N ARG A 197 3.59 6.53 -13.27
CA ARG A 197 4.84 6.60 -14.04
C ARG A 197 6.11 6.63 -13.17
N ALA A 198 6.01 6.79 -11.85
CA ALA A 198 7.13 6.60 -10.93
C ALA A 198 7.49 5.10 -10.75
N LEU A 199 6.54 4.18 -10.97
CA LEU A 199 6.74 2.74 -10.90
C LEU A 199 6.73 2.08 -12.28
N TYR A 200 5.79 2.47 -13.14
CA TYR A 200 5.54 1.81 -14.42
C TYR A 200 5.83 2.73 -15.61
N GLY A 201 6.76 2.32 -16.47
CA GLY A 201 6.94 2.93 -17.78
C GLY A 201 8.14 2.37 -18.52
N ALA A 202 8.05 2.36 -19.85
CA ALA A 202 9.15 1.99 -20.72
C ALA A 202 9.93 3.25 -21.15
N TRP A 203 11.25 3.24 -20.94
CA TRP A 203 12.13 4.37 -21.21
C TRP A 203 13.02 4.11 -22.43
N TYR A 204 13.08 5.06 -23.36
CA TYR A 204 13.94 5.02 -24.54
C TYR A 204 14.95 6.16 -24.51
N GLU A 205 16.24 5.82 -24.59
CA GLU A 205 17.31 6.82 -24.70
C GLU A 205 17.79 6.92 -26.15
N PHE A 206 17.93 8.15 -26.66
CA PHE A 206 18.60 8.39 -27.92
C PHE A 206 19.22 9.79 -27.98
N PHE A 207 20.12 9.99 -28.96
CA PHE A 207 20.83 11.24 -29.16
C PHE A 207 20.17 12.02 -30.32
N PRO A 208 19.52 13.17 -30.09
CA PRO A 208 18.90 13.97 -31.15
C PRO A 208 19.87 14.32 -32.28
N ARG A 209 21.11 14.67 -31.93
CA ARG A 209 22.17 15.02 -32.89
C ARG A 209 22.54 13.90 -33.88
N SER A 210 22.20 12.65 -33.59
CA SER A 210 22.47 11.52 -34.49
C SER A 210 21.37 11.31 -35.53
N GLU A 211 20.24 12.01 -35.41
CA GLU A 211 19.09 11.93 -36.32
C GLU A 211 19.10 13.08 -37.33
N GLY A 212 20.23 13.27 -38.00
CA GLY A 212 20.42 14.30 -39.02
C GLY A 212 19.89 13.91 -40.40
N THR A 213 20.29 14.71 -41.40
CA THR A 213 20.08 14.45 -42.83
C THR A 213 21.45 14.28 -43.53
N PRO A 214 21.48 13.79 -44.78
CA PRO A 214 22.73 13.74 -45.55
C PRO A 214 23.42 15.11 -45.68
N GLU A 215 22.63 16.19 -45.79
CA GLU A 215 23.13 17.57 -45.94
C GLU A 215 23.53 18.20 -44.61
N GLN A 216 22.85 17.84 -43.52
CA GLN A 216 23.12 18.31 -42.17
C GLN A 216 23.22 17.11 -41.22
N PRO A 217 24.43 16.50 -41.11
CA PRO A 217 24.62 15.28 -40.32
C PRO A 217 24.32 15.45 -38.83
N HIS A 218 24.54 16.65 -38.28
CA HIS A 218 24.12 16.99 -36.93
C HIS A 218 22.61 17.25 -36.91
N GLY A 219 21.85 16.34 -36.31
CA GLY A 219 20.40 16.49 -36.18
C GLY A 219 19.99 17.70 -35.34
N THR A 220 18.81 18.25 -35.64
CA THR A 220 18.12 19.26 -34.85
C THR A 220 16.97 18.62 -34.07
N PHE A 221 16.30 19.34 -33.17
CA PHE A 221 15.07 18.82 -32.56
C PHE A 221 14.01 18.47 -33.60
N ARG A 222 13.86 19.30 -34.65
CA ARG A 222 12.92 19.05 -35.74
C ARG A 222 13.22 17.75 -36.49
N THR A 223 14.48 17.45 -36.77
CA THR A 223 14.82 16.19 -37.45
C THR A 223 14.73 15.00 -36.49
N ALA A 224 15.13 15.16 -35.23
CA ALA A 224 15.05 14.13 -34.20
C ALA A 224 13.60 13.72 -33.88
N ALA A 225 12.65 14.65 -33.96
CA ALA A 225 11.23 14.39 -33.75
C ALA A 225 10.67 13.28 -34.67
N ARG A 226 11.26 13.08 -35.85
CA ARG A 226 10.87 11.99 -36.77
C ARG A 226 11.01 10.59 -36.16
N ARG A 227 11.86 10.43 -35.13
CA ARG A 227 12.05 9.14 -34.43
C ARG A 227 10.95 8.85 -33.42
N LEU A 228 10.21 9.86 -32.95
CA LEU A 228 9.21 9.71 -31.90
C LEU A 228 8.12 8.72 -32.29
N ASP A 229 7.66 8.74 -33.55
CA ASP A 229 6.66 7.79 -34.05
C ASP A 229 7.14 6.34 -33.95
N ALA A 230 8.40 6.07 -34.31
CA ALA A 230 8.98 4.74 -34.21
C ALA A 230 9.21 4.32 -32.75
N ILE A 231 9.58 5.25 -31.88
CA ILE A 231 9.76 5.01 -30.44
C ILE A 231 8.41 4.68 -29.79
N ALA A 232 7.38 5.45 -30.10
CA ALA A 232 6.01 5.20 -29.64
C ALA A 232 5.47 3.87 -30.18
N ALA A 233 5.73 3.54 -31.45
CA ALA A 233 5.33 2.26 -32.05
C ALA A 233 6.00 1.03 -31.39
N MET A 234 7.17 1.21 -30.77
CA MET A 234 7.81 0.18 -29.93
C MET A 234 7.18 0.06 -28.52
N GLY A 235 6.24 0.94 -28.17
CA GLY A 235 5.53 0.92 -26.88
C GLY A 235 6.26 1.64 -25.75
N PHE A 236 7.16 2.58 -26.06
CA PHE A 236 7.83 3.41 -25.06
C PHE A 236 6.97 4.60 -24.62
N ASP A 237 7.13 4.98 -23.35
CA ASP A 237 6.37 6.02 -22.68
C ASP A 237 7.17 7.28 -22.40
N VAL A 238 8.48 7.13 -22.19
CA VAL A 238 9.39 8.19 -21.79
C VAL A 238 10.58 8.20 -22.72
N VAL A 239 10.90 9.37 -23.24
CA VAL A 239 12.14 9.63 -23.98
C VAL A 239 13.13 10.29 -23.02
N TYR A 240 14.25 9.63 -22.77
CA TYR A 240 15.38 10.20 -22.04
C TYR A 240 16.38 10.75 -23.04
N LEU A 241 16.66 12.05 -22.94
CA LEU A 241 17.65 12.72 -23.77
C LEU A 241 18.94 12.91 -22.97
N PRO A 242 20.11 12.60 -23.56
CA PRO A 242 21.39 13.15 -23.09
C PRO A 242 21.31 14.69 -23.04
N PRO A 243 22.24 15.35 -22.33
CA PRO A 243 22.23 16.81 -22.22
C PRO A 243 22.11 17.51 -23.58
N ILE A 244 21.20 18.46 -23.66
CA ILE A 244 20.83 19.19 -24.89
C ILE A 244 21.45 20.59 -24.95
N HIS A 245 22.47 20.83 -24.12
CA HIS A 245 23.08 22.14 -23.89
C HIS A 245 24.37 22.31 -24.72
N PRO A 246 24.89 23.55 -24.88
CA PRO A 246 26.18 23.78 -25.52
C PRO A 246 27.32 22.95 -24.91
N ILE A 247 28.24 22.47 -25.77
CA ILE A 247 29.33 21.57 -25.37
C ILE A 247 30.67 22.33 -25.40
N GLY A 248 31.39 22.27 -24.29
CA GLY A 248 32.70 22.90 -24.14
C GLY A 248 33.74 22.48 -25.20
N THR A 249 34.64 23.40 -25.54
CA THR A 249 35.74 23.18 -26.49
C THR A 249 37.06 22.85 -25.80
N THR A 250 37.33 23.46 -24.64
CA THR A 250 38.53 23.20 -23.85
C THR A 250 38.55 21.76 -23.34
N HIS A 251 39.60 21.00 -23.67
CA HIS A 251 39.72 19.57 -23.35
C HIS A 251 38.56 18.71 -23.87
N ARG A 252 37.95 19.11 -25.00
CA ARG A 252 36.94 18.31 -25.69
C ARG A 252 37.53 16.96 -26.10
N LYS A 253 36.80 15.89 -25.76
CA LYS A 253 37.14 14.53 -26.17
C LYS A 253 36.74 14.28 -27.61
N GLY A 254 37.58 13.53 -28.33
CA GLY A 254 37.29 13.10 -29.70
C GLY A 254 36.59 11.74 -29.78
N ARG A 255 36.46 11.22 -31.01
CA ARG A 255 35.87 9.89 -31.27
C ARG A 255 36.59 8.80 -30.47
N ASN A 256 35.82 7.80 -30.03
CA ASN A 256 36.33 6.70 -29.20
C ASN A 256 37.05 7.16 -27.92
N ASN A 257 36.60 8.26 -27.32
CA ASN A 257 37.11 8.77 -26.03
C ASN A 257 38.59 9.21 -26.07
N THR A 258 39.10 9.65 -27.24
CA THR A 258 40.43 10.25 -27.33
C THR A 258 40.51 11.58 -26.57
N LEU A 259 41.68 11.90 -26.04
CA LEU A 259 41.89 13.10 -25.21
C LEU A 259 41.86 14.41 -26.01
N SER A 260 42.12 14.35 -27.31
CA SER A 260 42.15 15.50 -28.19
C SER A 260 41.10 15.33 -29.28
N ALA A 261 40.13 16.23 -29.33
CA ALA A 261 39.15 16.33 -30.40
C ALA A 261 39.79 16.80 -31.71
N GLY A 262 39.39 16.17 -32.82
CA GLY A 262 39.59 16.73 -34.15
C GLY A 262 38.66 17.94 -34.42
N PRO A 263 38.85 18.63 -35.55
CA PRO A 263 38.07 19.84 -35.88
C PRO A 263 36.56 19.57 -35.99
N ASP A 264 36.17 18.38 -36.44
CA ASP A 264 34.77 18.00 -36.65
C ASP A 264 34.19 17.15 -35.49
N ASP A 265 34.96 16.93 -34.43
CA ASP A 265 34.50 16.12 -33.29
C ASP A 265 33.49 16.91 -32.44
N VAL A 266 32.27 16.38 -32.40
CA VAL A 266 31.11 16.95 -31.68
C VAL A 266 31.17 16.79 -30.15
N GLY A 267 32.21 16.16 -29.63
CA GLY A 267 32.41 16.01 -28.19
C GLY A 267 31.35 15.17 -27.45
N VAL A 268 31.31 15.38 -26.14
CA VAL A 268 30.51 14.61 -25.18
C VAL A 268 29.43 15.52 -24.60
N PRO A 269 28.12 15.20 -24.74
CA PRO A 269 27.05 16.09 -24.28
C PRO A 269 27.12 16.46 -22.79
N TRP A 270 27.65 15.57 -21.96
CA TRP A 270 27.87 15.82 -20.53
C TRP A 270 28.96 16.86 -20.21
N ALA A 271 29.77 17.29 -21.19
CA ALA A 271 30.70 18.41 -21.03
C ALA A 271 30.00 19.76 -21.24
N ILE A 272 29.00 20.01 -20.39
CA ILE A 272 28.05 21.13 -20.49
C ILE A 272 28.78 22.45 -20.27
N GLY A 273 28.52 23.41 -21.15
CA GLY A 273 28.93 24.79 -21.00
C GLY A 273 29.89 25.25 -22.10
N SER A 274 29.52 26.31 -22.80
CA SER A 274 30.38 27.08 -23.71
C SER A 274 30.05 28.58 -23.54
N PRO A 275 30.74 29.50 -24.23
CA PRO A 275 30.31 30.90 -24.30
C PRO A 275 28.88 31.10 -24.83
N GLU A 276 28.29 30.09 -25.46
CA GLU A 276 26.93 30.11 -26.01
C GLU A 276 25.86 29.78 -24.96
N GLY A 277 26.24 29.26 -23.77
CA GLY A 277 25.31 29.02 -22.66
C GLY A 277 25.64 27.83 -21.76
N GLY A 278 24.82 27.65 -20.72
CA GLY A 278 24.94 26.60 -19.69
C GLY A 278 23.73 25.64 -19.66
N HIS A 279 23.32 25.23 -18.45
CA HIS A 279 22.24 24.24 -18.24
C HIS A 279 20.83 24.74 -18.59
N ASP A 280 20.69 26.02 -18.90
CA ASP A 280 19.46 26.71 -19.28
C ASP A 280 19.43 27.08 -20.77
N ALA A 281 20.46 26.69 -21.54
CA ALA A 281 20.59 26.99 -22.96
C ALA A 281 20.46 25.72 -23.81
N ILE A 282 20.02 25.89 -25.06
CA ILE A 282 20.00 24.83 -26.08
C ILE A 282 21.32 24.87 -26.87
N HIS A 283 21.86 23.70 -27.19
CA HIS A 283 23.01 23.59 -28.09
C HIS A 283 22.64 24.24 -29.44
N PRO A 284 23.42 25.20 -29.98
CA PRO A 284 23.02 25.95 -31.17
C PRO A 284 22.72 25.06 -32.38
N ASP A 285 23.50 23.98 -32.57
CA ASP A 285 23.26 23.01 -33.66
C ASP A 285 22.00 22.13 -33.48
N LEU A 286 21.35 22.14 -32.30
CA LEU A 286 20.07 21.45 -32.08
C LEU A 286 18.85 22.32 -32.44
N GLY A 287 19.00 23.65 -32.51
CA GLY A 287 17.90 24.59 -32.75
C GLY A 287 17.72 25.59 -31.60
N THR A 288 16.49 26.09 -31.45
CA THR A 288 16.13 27.02 -30.36
C THR A 288 15.29 26.35 -29.27
N LEU A 289 14.93 27.11 -28.23
CA LEU A 289 13.99 26.64 -27.22
C LEU A 289 12.59 26.41 -27.81
N GLU A 290 12.17 27.24 -28.78
CA GLU A 290 10.90 27.06 -29.50
C GLU A 290 10.88 25.81 -30.38
N ASP A 291 12.05 25.28 -30.79
CA ASP A 291 12.12 24.00 -31.49
C ASP A 291 12.06 22.80 -30.52
N PHE A 292 12.32 23.02 -29.23
CA PHE A 292 12.23 22.01 -28.18
C PHE A 292 10.80 21.84 -27.64
N ASP A 293 10.07 22.95 -27.52
CA ASP A 293 8.66 22.99 -27.09
C ASP A 293 7.71 22.28 -28.09
#